data_AF-A0A7V9V397-F1
#
_entry.id   AF-A0A7V9V397-F1
#
_cell.length_a   1.000
_cell.length_b   1.000
_cell.length_c   1.000
_cell.angle_alpha   90.00
_cell.angle_beta   90.00
_cell.angle_gamma   90.00
#
_symmetry.space_group_name_H-M   'P 1'
#
loop_
_entity.id
_entity.type
_entity.pdbx_description
1 polymer ?
#
loop_
_entity_poly.entity_id
_entity_poly.type
_entity_poly.pdbx_seq_one_letter_code
_entity_poly.pdbx_strand_id
1 'polypeptide(L)'
;MDRAAAITYSLAGRKEDARSIVDQLIVLSKQRFVPAYMLAVIHLGSGEKDEALRLLEQAYVDREDDIGGIKSDPLLAPLHGDPRFEALVQRVVSQKPQ
;
A
#
# COMPACT_ATOMS: atom_id res chain seq x y z
N MET A 1 -14.22 -6.26 8.68
CA MET A 1 -14.35 -5.07 7.82
C MET A 1 -13.71 -5.42 6.50
N ASP A 2 -14.50 -5.51 5.44
CA ASP A 2 -14.04 -5.98 4.12
C ASP A 2 -13.01 -5.02 3.49
N ARG A 3 -11.90 -5.59 3.00
CA ARG A 3 -10.82 -4.88 2.26
C ARG A 3 -11.36 -3.97 1.15
N ALA A 4 -12.50 -4.35 0.57
CA ALA A 4 -13.17 -3.63 -0.50
C ALA A 4 -13.61 -2.21 -0.13
N ALA A 5 -13.98 -1.95 1.14
CA ALA A 5 -14.48 -0.63 1.52
C ALA A 5 -13.35 0.41 1.49
N ALA A 6 -12.19 0.11 2.07
CA ALA A 6 -11.06 1.05 2.11
C ALA A 6 -10.55 1.42 0.72
N ILE A 7 -10.49 0.44 -0.19
CA ILE A 7 -10.02 0.63 -1.57
C ILE A 7 -11.03 1.44 -2.40
N THR A 8 -12.34 1.19 -2.22
CA THR A 8 -13.40 1.90 -2.95
C THR A 8 -13.43 3.39 -2.60
N TYR A 9 -13.15 3.76 -1.34
CA TYR A 9 -13.12 5.17 -0.93
C TYR A 9 -11.91 5.94 -1.47
N SER A 10 -10.72 5.33 -1.52
CA SER A 10 -9.53 5.99 -2.08
C SER A 10 -9.64 6.28 -3.58
N LEU A 11 -10.38 5.47 -4.34
CA LEU A 11 -10.55 5.64 -5.80
C LEU A 11 -11.71 6.57 -6.19
N ALA A 12 -12.62 6.91 -5.27
CA ALA A 12 -13.87 7.62 -5.58
C ALA A 12 -13.75 9.16 -5.73
N GLY A 13 -12.54 9.73 -5.78
CA GLY A 13 -12.34 11.16 -6.08
C GLY A 13 -12.84 12.15 -5.01
N ARG A 14 -13.45 11.68 -3.91
CA ARG A 14 -13.79 12.48 -2.73
C ARG A 14 -12.60 12.54 -1.78
N LYS A 15 -11.59 13.33 -2.16
CA LYS A 15 -10.33 13.46 -1.42
C LYS A 15 -10.51 13.81 0.06
N GLU A 16 -11.52 14.60 0.42
CA GLU A 16 -11.75 15.00 1.82
C GLU A 16 -12.36 13.88 2.67
N ASP A 17 -13.35 13.15 2.16
CA ASP A 17 -13.95 12.00 2.85
C ASP A 17 -12.96 10.82 2.94
N ALA A 18 -12.22 10.58 1.87
CA ALA A 18 -11.17 9.56 1.83
C ALA A 18 -10.09 9.87 2.88
N ARG A 19 -9.68 11.13 3.03
CA ARG A 19 -8.67 11.51 4.01
C ARG A 19 -9.12 11.26 5.45
N SER A 20 -10.38 11.58 5.80
CA SER A 20 -10.88 11.31 7.15
C SER A 20 -10.96 9.81 7.46
N ILE A 21 -11.37 8.99 6.49
CA ILE A 21 -11.38 7.53 6.63
C ILE A 21 -9.96 6.97 6.74
N VAL A 22 -9.03 7.52 5.98
CA VAL A 22 -7.59 7.19 6.04
C VAL A 22 -7.01 7.55 7.40
N ASP A 23 -7.27 8.75 7.91
CA ASP A 23 -6.81 9.17 9.23
C ASP A 23 -7.40 8.26 10.32
N GLN A 24 -8.68 7.86 10.20
CA GLN A 24 -9.29 6.88 11.08
C GLN A 24 -8.63 5.50 10.97
N LEU A 25 -8.29 5.04 9.77
CA LEU A 25 -7.57 3.77 9.55
C LEU A 25 -6.15 3.80 10.11
N ILE A 26 -5.46 4.95 10.03
CA ILE A 26 -4.13 5.16 10.63
C ILE A 26 -4.24 5.22 12.17
N VAL A 27 -5.28 5.84 12.71
CA VAL A 27 -5.50 5.84 14.17
C VAL A 27 -5.87 4.43 14.66
N LEU A 28 -6.69 3.70 13.89
CA LEU A 28 -7.04 2.32 14.18
C LEU A 28 -5.86 1.37 14.01
N SER A 29 -4.91 1.65 13.10
CA SER A 29 -3.68 0.84 12.96
C SER A 29 -2.78 0.93 14.19
N LYS A 30 -2.89 2.00 14.98
CA LYS A 30 -2.22 2.11 16.28
C LYS A 30 -2.88 1.26 17.37
N GLN A 31 -4.14 0.83 17.17
CA GLN A 31 -4.91 0.04 18.12
C GLN A 31 -5.12 -1.42 17.69
N ARG A 32 -4.98 -1.72 16.39
CA ARG A 32 -5.15 -3.04 15.78
C ARG A 32 -4.09 -3.22 14.70
N PHE A 33 -3.58 -4.45 14.55
CA PHE A 33 -2.64 -4.76 13.49
C PHE A 33 -3.27 -4.46 12.11
N VAL A 34 -2.69 -3.51 11.39
CA VAL A 34 -3.01 -3.21 9.99
C VAL A 34 -1.73 -3.47 9.19
N PRO A 35 -1.78 -4.33 8.14
CA PRO A 35 -0.62 -4.61 7.31
C PRO A 35 -0.03 -3.32 6.72
N ALA A 36 1.30 -3.22 6.70
CA ALA A 36 2.03 -2.12 6.10
C ALA A 36 1.66 -1.95 4.61
N TYR A 37 1.36 -3.05 3.92
CA TYR A 37 0.86 -3.03 2.55
C TYR A 37 -0.44 -2.21 2.40
N MET A 38 -1.40 -2.40 3.31
CA MET A 38 -2.67 -1.67 3.27
C MET A 38 -2.49 -0.19 3.55
N LEU A 39 -1.59 0.16 4.47
CA LEU A 39 -1.22 1.56 4.73
C LEU A 39 -0.55 2.18 3.51
N ALA A 40 0.30 1.44 2.80
CA ALA A 40 0.95 1.94 1.60
C ALA A 40 -0.05 2.35 0.51
N VAL A 41 -1.04 1.49 0.23
CA VAL A 41 -2.11 1.77 -0.74
C VAL A 41 -2.91 3.01 -0.33
N ILE A 42 -3.18 3.15 0.97
CA ILE A 42 -3.88 4.30 1.54
C ILE A 42 -3.10 5.61 1.30
N HIS A 43 -1.83 5.66 1.68
CA HIS A 43 -0.97 6.83 1.47
C HIS A 43 -0.82 7.15 -0.03
N LEU A 44 -0.75 6.12 -0.87
CA LEU A 44 -0.68 6.27 -2.32
C LEU A 44 -1.95 6.91 -2.89
N GLY A 45 -3.13 6.52 -2.42
CA GLY A 45 -4.41 7.14 -2.79
C GLY A 45 -4.51 8.61 -2.38
N SER A 46 -3.84 9.00 -1.29
CA SER A 46 -3.72 10.39 -0.83
C SER A 46 -2.67 11.21 -1.61
N GLY A 47 -1.90 10.57 -2.49
CA GLY A 47 -0.82 11.19 -3.25
C GLY A 47 0.53 11.23 -2.52
N GLU A 48 0.64 10.61 -1.34
CA GLU A 48 1.84 10.56 -0.51
C GLU A 48 2.75 9.39 -0.94
N LYS A 49 3.33 9.52 -2.14
CA LYS A 49 4.12 8.45 -2.78
C LYS A 49 5.33 8.00 -1.95
N ASP A 50 6.05 8.94 -1.33
CA ASP A 50 7.24 8.61 -0.53
C ASP A 50 6.88 7.72 0.67
N GLU A 51 5.78 8.02 1.36
CA GLU A 51 5.33 7.24 2.52
C GLU A 51 4.77 5.88 2.08
N ALA A 52 4.06 5.83 0.95
CA ALA A 52 3.64 4.57 0.35
C ALA A 52 4.81 3.64 0.05
N LEU A 53 5.89 4.16 -0.56
CA LEU A 53 7.10 3.38 -0.84
C LEU A 53 7.77 2.86 0.44
N ARG A 54 7.88 3.71 1.47
CA ARG A 54 8.44 3.33 2.77
C ARG A 54 7.66 2.17 3.40
N LEU A 55 6.34 2.22 3.30
CA LEU A 55 5.46 1.18 3.84
C LEU A 55 5.49 -0.11 3.01
N LEU A 56 5.67 -0.03 1.68
CA LEU A 56 5.88 -1.22 0.84
C LEU A 56 7.21 -1.90 1.16
N GLU A 57 8.28 -1.14 1.41
CA GLU A 57 9.55 -1.70 1.87
C GLU A 57 9.39 -2.41 3.23
N GLN A 58 8.62 -1.82 4.14
CA GLN A 58 8.31 -2.45 5.41
C GLN A 58 7.51 -3.74 5.24
N ALA A 59 6.46 -3.74 4.41
CA ALA A 59 5.69 -4.95 4.10
C ALA A 59 6.56 -6.07 3.50
N TYR A 60 7.59 -5.70 2.72
CA TYR A 60 8.58 -6.65 2.22
C TYR A 60 9.49 -7.22 3.32
N VAL A 61 9.97 -6.38 4.24
CA VAL A 61 10.78 -6.82 5.39
C VAL A 61 9.97 -7.72 6.32
N ASP A 62 8.72 -7.37 6.57
CA ASP A 62 7.78 -8.11 7.40
C ASP A 62 7.23 -9.38 6.71
N ARG A 63 7.60 -9.59 5.43
CA ARG A 63 7.19 -10.71 4.58
C ARG A 63 5.66 -10.88 4.53
N GLU A 64 4.95 -9.77 4.43
CA GLU A 64 3.50 -9.78 4.33
C GLU A 64 3.07 -10.54 3.06
N ASP A 65 2.08 -11.43 3.16
CA ASP A 65 1.62 -12.27 2.05
C ASP A 65 1.22 -11.45 0.81
N ASP A 66 0.67 -10.26 1.03
CA ASP A 66 0.22 -9.34 -0.01
C ASP A 66 1.37 -8.77 -0.86
N ILE A 67 2.63 -8.79 -0.38
CA ILE A 67 3.77 -8.24 -1.13
C ILE A 67 4.08 -9.05 -2.40
N GLY A 68 3.72 -10.34 -2.43
CA GLY A 68 4.05 -11.23 -3.54
C GLY A 68 3.40 -10.86 -4.88
N GLY A 69 2.37 -10.00 -4.86
CA GLY A 69 1.64 -9.48 -6.03
C GLY A 69 2.02 -8.06 -6.45
N ILE A 70 3.00 -7.43 -5.79
CA ILE A 70 3.31 -6.00 -5.91
C ILE A 70 3.44 -5.47 -7.35
N LYS A 71 4.01 -6.27 -8.27
CA LYS A 71 4.21 -5.90 -9.68
C LYS A 71 2.91 -5.77 -10.47
N SER A 72 1.91 -6.56 -10.11
CA SER A 72 0.67 -6.71 -10.89
C SER A 72 -0.52 -6.03 -10.20
N ASP A 73 -0.33 -5.43 -9.04
CA ASP A 73 -1.41 -4.80 -8.29
C ASP A 73 -1.78 -3.44 -8.94
N PRO A 74 -3.03 -3.28 -9.44
CA PRO A 74 -3.49 -2.02 -10.03
C PRO A 74 -3.44 -0.84 -9.07
N LEU A 75 -3.51 -1.08 -7.76
CA LEU A 75 -3.45 -0.05 -6.73
C LEU A 75 -2.07 0.61 -6.67
N LEU A 76 -1.03 -0.11 -7.11
CA LEU A 76 0.35 0.37 -7.13
C LEU A 76 0.77 0.91 -8.49
N ALA A 77 -0.13 0.90 -9.49
CA ALA A 77 0.11 1.48 -10.80
C ALA A 77 0.66 2.93 -10.75
N PRO A 78 0.26 3.81 -9.82
CA PRO A 78 0.85 5.16 -9.71
C PRO A 78 2.33 5.21 -9.31
N LEU A 79 2.91 4.10 -8.84
CA LEU A 79 4.33 3.96 -8.50
C LEU A 79 5.16 3.33 -9.64
N HIS A 80 4.51 2.82 -10.69
CA HIS A 80 5.22 2.24 -11.83
C HIS A 80 6.11 3.30 -12.51
N GLY A 81 7.36 2.92 -12.78
CA GLY A 81 8.38 3.84 -13.29
C GLY A 81 9.15 4.63 -12.22
N ASP A 82 8.76 4.55 -10.94
CA ASP A 82 9.62 5.04 -9.85
C ASP A 82 10.79 4.05 -9.63
N PRO A 83 12.06 4.49 -9.71
CA PRO A 83 13.22 3.60 -9.54
C PRO A 83 13.22 2.84 -8.21
N ARG A 84 12.67 3.42 -7.13
CA ARG A 84 12.58 2.76 -5.81
C ARG A 84 11.56 1.64 -5.84
N PHE A 85 10.42 1.86 -6.49
CA PHE A 85 9.39 0.84 -6.67
C PHE A 85 9.90 -0.33 -7.51
N GLU A 86 10.54 -0.05 -8.64
CA GLU A 86 11.09 -1.08 -9.52
C GLU A 86 12.16 -1.91 -8.80
N ALA A 87 13.03 -1.28 -8.01
CA ALA A 87 14.01 -1.99 -7.19
C ALA A 87 13.35 -2.92 -6.16
N LEU A 88 12.27 -2.46 -5.52
CA LEU A 88 11.51 -3.29 -4.58
C LEU A 88 10.85 -4.49 -5.27
N VAL A 89 10.22 -4.28 -6.43
CA VAL A 89 9.64 -5.34 -7.27
C VAL A 89 10.69 -6.42 -7.60
N GLN A 90 11.90 -6.01 -8.01
CA GLN A 90 12.98 -6.96 -8.32
C GLN A 90 13.37 -7.81 -7.10
N ARG A 91 13.41 -7.21 -5.92
CA ARG A 91 13.73 -7.92 -4.67
C ARG A 91 12.67 -8.94 -4.30
N VAL A 92 11.39 -8.55 -4.41
CA VAL A 92 10.24 -9.44 -4.16
C VAL A 92 10.23 -10.61 -5.13
N VAL A 93 10.42 -10.35 -6.43
CA VAL A 93 10.42 -11.39 -7.47
C VAL A 93 11.64 -12.32 -7.33
N SER A 94 12.81 -11.78 -6.98
CA SER A 94 14.03 -12.57 -6.78
C SER A 94 14.01 -13.45 -5.53
N GLN A 95 13.19 -13.13 -4.52
CA GLN A 95 13.06 -13.94 -3.30
C GLN A 95 12.06 -15.08 -3.41
N LYS A 96 11.27 -15.20 -4.49
CA LYS A 96 10.46 -16.42 -4.70
C LYS A 96 11.37 -17.58 -5.11
N PRO A 97 11.55 -18.61 -4.27
CA PRO A 97 12.07 -19.88 -4.76
C PRO A 97 11.00 -20.49 -5.69
N GLN A 98 11.46 -21.20 -6.72
CA GLN A 98 10.61 -22.07 -7.54
C GLN A 98 9.81 -23.05 -6.66
#